data_AF-A0A2N2GZN0-F1
#
_entry.id   AF-A0A2N2GZN0-F1
#
_cell.length_a   1.000
_cell.length_b   1.000
_cell.length_c   1.000
_cell.angle_alpha   90.00
_cell.angle_beta   90.00
_cell.angle_gamma   90.00
#
_symmetry.space_group_name_H-M   'P 1'
#
loop_
_entity.id
_entity.type
_entity.pdbx_description
1 polymer ?
#
loop_
_entity_poly.entity_id
_entity_poly.type
_entity_poly.pdbx_seq_one_letter_code
_entity_poly.pdbx_strand_id
1 'polypeptide(L)'
;MPPQVAKDVVSYCSSCKRDVLHTIVAMKEDRIVRVLCLSCKKQHAFRHSPNDRNSPVRKPSAGKKGQKRFEAIAEDWRTEMYRVKDAPGKVYTLDGLFEEGDKVTHPTFGPGIVKELISSDKMEVLFEGGMKVLVRGSSRR
;
A
#
# COMPACT_ATOMS: atom_id res chain seq x y z
N MET A 1 29.45 -33.43 -2.05
CA MET A 1 28.87 -32.60 -3.13
C MET A 1 29.64 -31.29 -3.16
N PRO A 2 30.33 -30.95 -4.26
CA PRO A 2 31.13 -29.73 -4.31
C PRO A 2 30.21 -28.50 -4.19
N PRO A 3 30.58 -27.48 -3.40
CA PRO A 3 29.79 -26.27 -3.28
C PRO A 3 29.72 -25.60 -4.65
N GLN A 4 28.50 -25.44 -5.15
CA GLN A 4 28.25 -24.85 -6.45
C GLN A 4 28.83 -23.43 -6.50
N VAL A 5 29.58 -23.21 -7.57
CA VAL A 5 30.37 -22.04 -7.92
C VAL A 5 29.72 -20.74 -7.43
N ALA A 6 30.47 -19.99 -6.63
CA ALA A 6 30.09 -18.69 -6.11
C ALA A 6 29.97 -17.69 -7.28
N LYS A 7 28.85 -17.72 -8.00
CA LYS A 7 28.55 -16.76 -9.07
C LYS A 7 28.48 -15.37 -8.45
N ASP A 8 29.39 -14.50 -8.87
CA ASP A 8 29.32 -13.07 -8.63
C ASP A 8 28.22 -12.44 -9.48
N VAL A 9 27.53 -11.46 -8.91
CA VAL A 9 26.44 -10.72 -9.55
C VAL A 9 26.57 -9.24 -9.24
N VAL A 10 26.36 -8.40 -10.25
CA VAL A 10 26.28 -6.96 -10.06
C VAL A 10 24.88 -6.61 -9.55
N SER A 11 24.81 -6.01 -8.37
CA SER A 11 23.53 -5.56 -7.79
C SER A 11 23.69 -4.30 -6.95
N TYR A 12 22.57 -3.66 -6.64
CA TYR A 12 22.54 -2.45 -5.84
C TYR A 12 22.74 -2.76 -4.35
N CYS A 13 23.83 -2.23 -3.77
CA CYS A 13 24.10 -2.36 -2.34
C CYS A 13 23.48 -1.19 -1.56
N SER A 14 22.64 -1.47 -0.56
CA SER A 14 22.09 -0.44 0.31
C SER A 14 23.13 0.29 1.17
N SER A 15 24.25 -0.36 1.48
CA SER A 15 25.35 0.25 2.26
C SER A 15 26.26 1.12 1.40
N CYS A 16 26.62 0.65 0.21
CA CYS A 16 27.50 1.40 -0.70
C CYS A 16 26.74 2.40 -1.59
N LYS A 17 25.41 2.33 -1.61
CA LYS A 17 24.50 3.17 -2.42
C LYS A 17 24.85 3.22 -3.91
N ARG A 18 25.45 2.14 -4.43
CA ARG A 18 25.87 1.98 -5.82
C ARG A 18 25.81 0.51 -6.22
N ASP A 19 25.77 0.26 -7.52
CA ASP A 19 25.90 -1.07 -8.09
C ASP A 19 27.34 -1.57 -7.92
N VAL A 20 27.50 -2.68 -7.20
CA VAL A 20 28.79 -3.31 -6.94
C VAL A 20 28.68 -4.81 -7.15
N LEU A 21 29.82 -5.48 -7.24
CA LEU A 21 29.90 -6.93 -7.29
C LEU A 21 29.55 -7.54 -5.92
N HIS A 22 28.66 -8.52 -5.95
CA HIS A 22 28.27 -9.29 -4.80
C HIS A 22 28.46 -10.78 -5.05
N THR A 23 28.87 -11.53 -4.03
CA THR A 23 28.93 -12.98 -4.05
C THR A 23 27.62 -13.56 -3.54
N ILE A 24 27.03 -14.49 -4.28
CA ILE A 24 25.79 -15.15 -3.86
C ILE A 24 26.07 -16.12 -2.70
N VAL A 25 25.48 -15.87 -1.54
CA VAL A 25 25.68 -16.70 -0.33
C VAL A 25 24.54 -17.67 -0.06
N ALA A 26 23.34 -17.37 -0.57
CA ALA A 26 22.20 -18.27 -0.45
C ALA A 26 21.32 -18.18 -1.69
N MET A 27 21.18 -19.31 -2.37
CA MET A 27 20.17 -19.56 -3.39
C MET A 27 19.07 -20.44 -2.77
N LYS A 28 17.80 -20.13 -3.04
CA LYS A 28 16.67 -20.99 -2.69
C LYS A 28 15.92 -21.34 -3.96
N GLU A 29 15.87 -22.64 -4.24
CA GLU A 29 15.23 -23.27 -5.41
C GLU A 29 15.88 -22.83 -6.74
N ASP A 30 15.67 -21.56 -7.12
CA ASP A 30 16.23 -20.93 -8.33
C ASP A 30 16.47 -19.42 -8.13
N ARG A 31 16.28 -18.91 -6.90
CA ARG A 31 16.27 -17.48 -6.61
C ARG A 31 17.34 -17.10 -5.61
N ILE A 32 18.08 -16.05 -5.93
CA ILE A 32 19.09 -15.46 -5.04
C ILE A 32 18.36 -14.81 -3.87
N VAL A 33 18.59 -15.32 -2.66
CA VAL A 33 17.94 -14.81 -1.43
C VAL A 33 18.85 -13.82 -0.73
N ARG A 34 20.15 -14.16 -0.63
CA ARG A 34 21.15 -13.34 0.06
C ARG A 34 22.43 -13.24 -0.74
N VAL A 35 23.02 -12.06 -0.70
CA VAL A 35 24.29 -11.72 -1.34
C VAL A 35 25.22 -11.02 -0.36
N LEU A 36 26.52 -11.28 -0.49
CA LEU A 36 27.60 -10.63 0.24
C LEU A 36 28.26 -9.60 -0.66
N CYS A 37 28.21 -8.33 -0.29
CA CYS A 37 28.90 -7.28 -1.04
C CYS A 37 30.42 -7.43 -0.94
N LEU A 38 31.13 -7.45 -2.06
CA LEU A 38 32.60 -7.52 -2.06
C LEU A 38 33.25 -6.20 -1.62
N SER A 39 32.57 -5.06 -1.79
CA SER A 39 33.08 -3.75 -1.37
C SER A 39 32.93 -3.47 0.15
N CYS A 40 31.78 -3.78 0.75
CA CYS A 40 31.54 -3.53 2.18
C CYS A 40 31.51 -4.79 3.05
N LYS A 41 31.69 -5.97 2.46
CA LYS A 41 31.63 -7.28 3.15
C LYS A 41 30.34 -7.51 3.95
N LYS A 42 29.27 -6.77 3.65
CA LYS A 42 27.97 -6.90 4.33
C LYS A 42 27.03 -7.82 3.56
N GLN A 43 26.42 -8.76 4.27
CA GLN A 43 25.36 -9.60 3.73
C GLN A 43 24.03 -8.87 3.74
N HIS A 44 23.30 -8.90 2.62
CA HIS A 44 21.95 -8.36 2.52
C HIS A 44 21.11 -9.14 1.50
N ALA A 45 19.80 -8.87 1.48
CA ALA A 45 18.89 -9.47 0.51
C ALA A 45 19.17 -8.93 -0.90
N PHE A 46 19.14 -9.80 -1.90
CA PHE A 46 19.36 -9.41 -3.29
C PHE A 46 18.27 -8.43 -3.75
N ARG A 47 18.70 -7.29 -4.32
CA ARG A 47 17.83 -6.30 -4.93
C ARG A 47 18.33 -6.04 -6.34
N HIS A 48 17.46 -6.19 -7.33
CA HIS A 48 17.77 -5.78 -8.69
C HIS A 48 17.80 -4.26 -8.73
N SER A 49 18.76 -3.70 -9.47
CA SER A 49 18.73 -2.29 -9.81
C SER A 49 17.45 -2.01 -10.61
N PRO A 50 16.75 -0.87 -10.38
CA PRO A 50 15.49 -0.56 -11.07
C PRO A 50 15.61 -0.48 -12.60
N ASN A 51 16.83 -0.55 -13.16
CA ASN A 51 17.10 -0.52 -14.59
C ASN A 51 17.21 -1.91 -15.24
N ASP A 52 17.14 -3.00 -14.48
CA ASP A 52 17.27 -4.35 -15.05
C ASP A 52 15.92 -4.89 -15.55
N ARG A 53 15.70 -4.73 -16.85
CA ARG A 53 14.48 -5.16 -17.60
C ARG A 53 14.32 -6.68 -17.71
N ASN A 54 15.18 -7.48 -17.09
CA ASN A 54 15.18 -8.95 -17.24
C ASN A 54 14.89 -9.73 -15.95
N SER A 55 14.43 -9.07 -14.89
CA SER A 55 13.84 -9.80 -13.77
C SER A 55 12.44 -10.31 -14.18
N PRO A 56 12.10 -11.60 -14.01
CA PRO A 56 10.72 -12.02 -14.10
C PRO A 56 9.97 -11.18 -13.08
N VAL A 57 9.10 -10.30 -13.58
CA VAL A 57 8.21 -9.48 -12.77
C VAL A 57 7.51 -10.44 -11.84
N ARG A 58 7.97 -10.54 -10.59
CA ARG A 58 7.13 -11.01 -9.52
C ARG A 58 6.05 -9.96 -9.43
N LYS A 59 4.99 -10.16 -10.23
CA LYS A 59 3.70 -9.54 -10.02
C LYS A 59 3.47 -9.66 -8.51
N PRO A 60 3.32 -8.56 -7.76
CA PRO A 60 2.96 -8.69 -6.37
C PRO A 60 1.69 -9.53 -6.36
N SER A 61 1.79 -10.76 -5.87
CA SER A 61 0.67 -11.66 -5.61
C SER A 61 -0.12 -11.10 -4.41
N ALA A 62 -0.62 -9.89 -4.56
CA ALA A 62 -1.53 -9.20 -3.65
C ALA A 62 -2.88 -8.90 -4.35
N GLY A 63 -2.98 -9.16 -5.67
CA GLY A 63 -4.16 -8.81 -6.46
C GLY A 63 -5.44 -9.62 -6.17
N LYS A 64 -5.35 -10.87 -5.71
CA LYS A 64 -6.55 -11.72 -5.58
C LYS A 64 -7.33 -11.56 -4.26
N LYS A 65 -6.70 -11.07 -3.19
CA LYS A 65 -7.43 -10.76 -1.93
C LYS A 65 -7.92 -9.31 -1.88
N GLY A 66 -7.28 -8.40 -2.61
CA GLY A 66 -7.70 -7.00 -2.72
C GLY A 66 -8.95 -6.80 -3.56
N GLN A 67 -9.07 -7.48 -4.72
CA GLN A 67 -10.23 -7.31 -5.62
C GLN A 67 -11.55 -7.76 -4.98
N LYS A 68 -11.59 -8.95 -4.35
CA LYS A 68 -12.80 -9.42 -3.66
C LYS A 68 -13.24 -8.50 -2.51
N ARG A 69 -12.27 -7.91 -1.80
CA ARG A 69 -12.58 -6.96 -0.72
C ARG A 69 -13.08 -5.64 -1.30
N PHE A 70 -12.53 -5.18 -2.42
CA PHE A 70 -12.99 -3.98 -3.12
C PHE A 70 -14.41 -4.12 -3.67
N GLU A 71 -14.74 -5.25 -4.30
CA GLU A 71 -16.09 -5.53 -4.82
C GLU A 71 -17.14 -5.57 -3.69
N ALA A 72 -16.83 -6.22 -2.57
CA ALA A 72 -17.72 -6.26 -1.41
C ALA A 72 -17.94 -4.86 -0.79
N ILE A 73 -16.90 -4.02 -0.76
CA ILE A 73 -16.99 -2.65 -0.24
C ILE A 73 -17.77 -1.73 -1.21
N ALA A 74 -17.67 -1.96 -2.52
CA ALA A 74 -18.41 -1.21 -3.52
C ALA A 74 -19.93 -1.52 -3.49
N GLU A 75 -20.33 -2.76 -3.20
CA GLU A 75 -21.74 -3.10 -2.98
C GLU A 75 -22.30 -2.52 -1.68
N ASP A 76 -21.51 -2.53 -0.59
CA ASP A 76 -21.86 -1.89 0.69
C ASP A 76 -22.11 -0.40 0.49
N TRP A 77 -21.20 0.29 -0.23
CA TRP A 77 -21.35 1.70 -0.58
C TRP A 77 -22.60 1.98 -1.41
N ARG A 78 -22.91 1.13 -2.41
CA ARG A 78 -24.09 1.32 -3.26
C ARG A 78 -25.39 1.17 -2.47
N THR A 79 -25.44 0.22 -1.55
CA THR A 79 -26.60 -0.02 -0.68
C THR A 79 -26.79 1.14 0.30
N GLU A 80 -25.70 1.62 0.91
CA GLU A 80 -25.76 2.72 1.88
C GLU A 80 -26.06 4.05 1.20
N MET A 81 -25.50 4.32 0.01
CA MET A 81 -25.85 5.51 -0.79
C MET A 81 -27.32 5.53 -1.22
N TYR A 82 -27.92 4.37 -1.45
CA TYR A 82 -29.35 4.29 -1.77
C TYR A 82 -30.22 4.59 -0.55
N ARG A 83 -29.79 4.18 0.66
CA ARG A 83 -30.49 4.50 1.92
C ARG A 83 -30.36 5.97 2.30
N VAL A 84 -29.19 6.56 2.07
CA VAL A 84 -28.83 7.93 2.46
C VAL A 84 -29.09 8.92 1.31
N LYS A 85 -29.90 8.54 0.31
CA LYS A 85 -30.20 9.35 -0.88
C LYS A 85 -30.83 10.71 -0.54
N ASP A 86 -31.51 10.79 0.59
CA ASP A 86 -32.23 11.96 1.10
C ASP A 86 -31.38 12.84 2.04
N ALA A 87 -30.20 12.38 2.48
CA ALA A 87 -29.39 13.15 3.42
C ALA A 87 -28.68 14.33 2.73
N PRO A 88 -28.63 15.51 3.38
CA PRO A 88 -27.93 16.66 2.87
C PRO A 88 -26.43 16.35 2.76
N GLY A 89 -25.92 16.23 1.53
CA GLY A 89 -24.51 16.00 1.30
C GLY A 89 -23.70 17.22 1.70
N LYS A 90 -23.03 17.17 2.85
CA LYS A 90 -22.14 18.24 3.30
C LYS A 90 -20.84 18.17 2.48
N VAL A 91 -20.39 19.33 1.99
CA VAL A 91 -19.07 19.42 1.34
C VAL A 91 -18.01 19.16 2.40
N TYR A 92 -17.06 18.29 2.09
CA TYR A 92 -15.95 18.01 2.98
C TYR A 92 -15.12 19.27 3.24
N THR A 93 -14.97 19.64 4.50
CA THR A 93 -14.14 20.75 4.97
C THR A 93 -13.27 20.24 6.11
N LEU A 94 -11.97 20.59 6.13
CA LEU A 94 -11.04 20.14 7.17
C LEU A 94 -11.46 20.54 8.58
N ASP A 95 -12.14 21.69 8.71
CA ASP A 95 -12.68 22.22 9.97
C ASP A 95 -14.12 21.75 10.25
N GLY A 96 -14.71 20.99 9.33
CA GLY A 96 -16.09 20.53 9.42
C GLY A 96 -16.29 19.53 10.54
N LEU A 97 -17.40 19.67 11.27
CA LEU A 97 -17.89 18.67 12.20
C LEU A 97 -18.74 17.66 11.43
N PHE A 98 -18.27 16.42 11.36
CA PHE A 98 -18.95 15.30 10.68
C PHE A 98 -19.24 14.18 11.68
N GLU A 99 -20.46 13.66 11.65
CA GLU A 99 -20.91 12.61 12.55
C GLU A 99 -21.10 11.29 11.79
N GLU A 100 -21.19 10.18 12.52
CA GLU A 100 -21.44 8.86 11.95
C GLU A 100 -22.78 8.87 11.20
N GLY A 101 -22.79 8.35 9.97
CA GLY A 101 -23.95 8.38 9.08
C GLY A 101 -24.14 9.66 8.25
N ASP A 102 -23.31 10.69 8.46
CA ASP A 102 -23.39 11.92 7.66
C ASP A 102 -22.81 11.69 6.25
N LYS A 103 -23.42 12.33 5.25
CA LYS A 103 -22.99 12.22 3.84
C LYS A 103 -21.99 13.31 3.53
N VAL A 104 -20.78 12.89 3.15
CA VAL A 104 -19.64 13.78 2.90
C VAL A 104 -19.28 13.75 1.42
N THR A 105 -19.24 14.91 0.78
CA THR A 105 -18.80 15.03 -0.62
C THR A 105 -17.37 15.56 -0.66
N HIS A 106 -16.42 14.71 -1.07
CA HIS A 106 -15.01 15.08 -1.20
C HIS A 106 -14.67 15.38 -2.68
N PRO A 107 -13.95 16.48 -2.99
CA PRO A 107 -13.67 16.88 -4.38
C PRO A 107 -12.86 15.85 -5.17
N THR A 108 -11.97 15.09 -4.51
CA THR A 108 -11.16 14.04 -5.14
C THR A 108 -11.80 12.65 -5.10
N PHE A 109 -12.69 12.37 -4.14
CA PHE A 109 -13.19 11.00 -3.89
C PHE A 109 -14.68 10.84 -4.18
N GLY A 110 -15.38 11.94 -4.44
CA GLY A 110 -16.82 11.96 -4.67
C GLY A 110 -17.63 11.86 -3.37
N PRO A 111 -18.90 11.47 -3.47
CA PRO A 111 -19.75 11.29 -2.32
C PRO A 111 -19.35 10.03 -1.53
N GLY A 112 -19.26 10.18 -0.22
CA GLY A 112 -19.02 9.11 0.74
C GLY A 112 -19.93 9.25 1.97
N ILE A 113 -19.99 8.20 2.78
CA ILE A 113 -20.77 8.17 4.01
C ILE A 113 -19.82 7.87 5.16
N VAL A 114 -19.90 8.65 6.24
CA VAL A 114 -19.10 8.39 7.45
C VAL A 114 -19.59 7.10 8.10
N LYS A 115 -18.73 6.09 8.16
CA LYS A 115 -19.06 4.78 8.75
C LYS A 115 -18.77 4.74 10.23
N GLU A 116 -17.63 5.29 10.65
CA GLU A 116 -17.22 5.30 12.05
C GLU A 116 -16.29 6.48 12.36
N LEU A 117 -16.35 6.99 13.58
CA LEU A 117 -15.39 7.98 14.09
C LEU A 117 -14.23 7.28 14.81
N ILE A 118 -13.11 7.06 14.12
CA ILE A 118 -11.94 6.39 14.69
C ILE A 118 -11.32 7.21 15.84
N SER A 119 -11.30 8.54 15.73
CA SER A 119 -10.68 9.43 16.72
C SER A 119 -11.31 10.82 16.71
N SER A 120 -11.00 11.65 17.70
CA SER A 120 -11.52 13.02 17.82
C SER A 120 -11.30 13.87 16.55
N ASP A 121 -10.18 13.65 15.87
CA ASP A 121 -9.78 14.28 14.61
C ASP A 121 -9.93 13.40 13.36
N LYS A 122 -10.31 12.12 13.50
CA LYS A 122 -10.33 11.17 12.36
C LYS A 122 -11.64 10.43 12.25
N MET A 123 -12.12 10.33 11.01
CA MET A 123 -13.32 9.57 10.67
C MET A 123 -13.04 8.62 9.51
N GLU A 124 -13.63 7.44 9.55
CA GLU A 124 -13.65 6.52 8.43
C GLU A 124 -14.87 6.82 7.56
N VAL A 125 -14.62 7.10 6.29
CA VAL A 125 -15.63 7.42 5.29
C VAL A 125 -15.59 6.36 4.20
N LEU A 126 -16.74 5.76 3.96
CA LEU A 126 -16.96 4.81 2.89
C LEU A 126 -17.19 5.56 1.58
N PHE A 127 -16.28 5.40 0.62
CA PHE A 127 -16.41 5.91 -0.76
C PHE A 127 -16.65 4.76 -1.74
N GLU A 128 -17.05 5.10 -2.98
CA GLU A 128 -17.20 4.14 -4.08
C GLU A 128 -15.91 3.35 -4.33
N GLY A 129 -14.76 4.03 -4.22
CA GLY A 129 -13.43 3.45 -4.35
C GLY A 129 -12.88 2.80 -3.08
N GLY A 130 -13.69 2.62 -2.04
CA GLY A 130 -13.30 1.97 -0.79
C GLY A 130 -13.37 2.85 0.46
N MET A 131 -13.07 2.26 1.61
CA MET A 131 -13.00 2.95 2.90
C MET A 131 -11.76 3.83 2.95
N LYS A 132 -11.92 5.10 3.34
CA LYS A 132 -10.83 6.06 3.55
C LYS A 132 -10.97 6.75 4.89
N VAL A 133 -9.85 6.93 5.56
CA VAL A 133 -9.80 7.76 6.77
C VAL A 133 -9.59 9.21 6.35
N LEU A 134 -10.51 10.08 6.75
CA LEU A 134 -10.45 11.52 6.57
C LEU A 134 -10.29 12.23 7.92
N VAL A 135 -9.69 13.41 7.87
CA VAL A 135 -9.54 14.28 9.04
C VAL A 135 -10.80 15.14 9.19
N ARG A 136 -11.25 15.38 10.41
CA ARG A 136 -12.34 16.31 10.72
C ARG A 136 -11.88 17.35 11.74
N GLY A 137 -12.63 18.44 11.84
CA GLY A 137 -12.38 19.45 12.87
C GLY A 137 -12.52 18.80 14.25
N SER A 138 -11.43 18.75 15.02
CA SER A 138 -11.49 18.28 16.41
C SER A 138 -12.11 19.39 17.25
N SER A 139 -13.34 19.21 17.70
CA SER A 139 -13.88 20.03 18.80
C SER A 139 -13.11 19.67 20.08
N ARG A 140 -11.93 20.27 20.27
CA ARG A 140 -11.32 20.39 21.60
C ARG A 140 -11.95 21.61 22.25
N ARG A 141 -12.84 21.36 23.21
CA ARG A 141 -13.22 22.34 24.22
C ARG A 141 -12.72 21.83 25.56
#